data_AF-A0A1Y3B6P6-F1
#
_entry.id   AF-A0A1Y3B6P6-F1
#
_cell.length_a   1.000
_cell.length_b   1.000
_cell.length_c   1.000
_cell.angle_alpha   90.00
_cell.angle_beta   90.00
_cell.angle_gamma   90.00
#
_symmetry.space_group_name_H-M   'P 1'
#
loop_
_entity.id
_entity.type
_entity.pdbx_description
1 polymer ?
#
loop_
_entity_poly.entity_id
_entity_poly.type
_entity_poly.pdbx_seq_one_letter_code
_entity_poly.pdbx_strand_id
1 'polypeptide(L)'
;MNNDHLYLNNLPTNIEKKFPKLTSDLRFYLIKDRISNLFTVIDSEDEWFCMAVWSYEVDISGLNYGIKTQHLIPGWKFNYESNEIFISTNKPCHFYSIRRQPLWNQRFVIQIATYKCNGETVAQSTDRIRIEDFQSICFDDKERQKIFIANETCSNPVDLHIIKGINVNGKFYLFTSDSYIYSFDEILLTKSDDKQRNSFSVMMRNQTYESFFQCKGMPIEPTTPDSNSRECKL
;
A
#
# COMPACT_ATOMS: atom_id res chain seq x y z
N MET A 1 -12.74 -21.96 -2.55
CA MET A 1 -12.55 -20.50 -2.46
C MET A 1 -12.00 -20.22 -1.08
N ASN A 2 -10.75 -19.77 -0.95
CA ASN A 2 -10.22 -19.32 0.33
C ASN A 2 -10.58 -17.83 0.41
N ASN A 3 -11.58 -17.50 1.23
CA ASN A 3 -11.95 -16.10 1.47
C ASN A 3 -10.96 -15.53 2.48
N ASP A 4 -9.93 -14.86 1.97
CA ASP A 4 -8.97 -14.15 2.81
C ASP A 4 -9.65 -12.87 3.29
N HIS A 5 -10.18 -12.89 4.52
CA HIS A 5 -10.79 -11.73 5.17
C HIS A 5 -9.77 -10.98 6.02
N LEU A 6 -9.86 -9.65 6.04
CA LEU A 6 -9.10 -8.82 6.98
C LEU A 6 -9.94 -8.54 8.22
N TYR A 7 -9.55 -9.13 9.34
CA TYR A 7 -10.24 -8.93 10.60
C TYR A 7 -9.73 -7.68 11.34
N LEU A 8 -10.60 -6.70 11.50
CA LEU A 8 -10.35 -5.49 12.27
C LEU A 8 -10.82 -5.69 13.72
N ASN A 9 -9.86 -5.93 14.60
CA ASN A 9 -10.09 -6.19 16.02
C ASN A 9 -10.67 -4.99 16.81
N ASN A 10 -10.54 -3.78 16.26
CA ASN A 10 -10.92 -2.53 16.91
C ASN A 10 -11.86 -1.74 16.03
N LEU A 11 -12.83 -1.07 16.65
CA LEU A 11 -13.66 -0.08 15.97
C LEU A 11 -12.78 1.11 15.51
N PRO A 12 -13.14 1.79 14.41
CA PRO A 12 -12.49 3.03 14.02
C PRO A 12 -12.54 4.04 15.17
N THR A 13 -11.38 4.58 15.52
CA THR A 13 -11.23 5.61 16.56
C THR A 13 -10.77 6.89 15.89
N ASN A 14 -11.34 8.02 16.29
CA ASN A 14 -10.92 9.33 15.83
C ASN A 14 -9.40 9.52 16.05
N ILE A 15 -8.70 10.04 15.03
CA ILE A 15 -7.25 10.22 15.01
C ILE A 15 -6.77 11.12 16.16
N GLU A 16 -7.55 12.12 16.59
CA GLU A 16 -7.23 13.01 17.71
C GLU A 16 -7.20 12.25 19.04
N LYS A 17 -8.09 11.28 19.21
CA LYS A 17 -8.11 10.42 20.40
C LYS A 17 -6.99 9.39 20.37
N LYS A 18 -6.69 8.84 19.20
CA LYS A 18 -5.69 7.78 19.04
C LYS A 18 -4.26 8.31 19.05
N PHE A 19 -4.03 9.48 18.44
CA PHE A 19 -2.73 10.12 18.28
C PHE A 19 -2.81 11.61 18.63
N PRO A 20 -3.06 11.95 19.91
CA PRO A 20 -3.24 13.34 20.34
C PRO A 20 -2.00 14.19 20.10
N LYS A 21 -0.78 13.65 20.31
CA LYS A 21 0.47 14.38 20.04
C LYS A 21 0.71 14.67 18.57
N LEU A 22 0.25 13.79 17.67
CA LEU A 22 0.32 14.04 16.23
C LEU A 22 -0.61 15.19 15.85
N THR A 23 -1.86 15.10 16.29
CA THR A 23 -2.92 16.02 15.89
C THR A 23 -2.81 17.41 16.51
N SER A 24 -2.13 17.54 17.66
CA SER A 24 -1.83 18.84 18.27
C SER A 24 -0.57 19.53 17.76
N ASP A 25 0.26 18.86 16.95
CA ASP A 25 1.48 19.44 16.38
C ASP A 25 1.13 20.36 15.20
N LEU A 26 1.65 21.58 15.21
CA LEU A 26 1.40 22.58 14.16
C LEU A 26 1.83 22.06 12.77
N ARG A 27 2.90 21.27 12.67
CA ARG A 27 3.37 20.72 11.40
C ARG A 27 2.35 19.78 10.77
N PHE A 28 1.65 18.99 11.59
CA PHE A 28 0.57 18.14 11.11
C PHE A 28 -0.57 18.98 10.55
N TYR A 29 -0.99 20.03 11.25
CA TYR A 29 -2.03 20.94 10.77
C TYR A 29 -1.69 21.56 9.41
N LEU A 30 -0.41 21.89 9.18
CA LEU A 30 0.06 22.47 7.92
C LEU A 30 0.03 21.49 6.74
N ILE A 31 0.17 20.17 6.98
CA ILE A 31 0.24 19.17 5.90
C ILE A 31 -1.00 18.30 5.75
N LYS A 32 -1.89 18.22 6.75
CA LYS A 32 -2.97 17.21 6.81
C LYS A 32 -3.86 17.14 5.56
N ASP A 33 -4.09 18.28 4.89
CA ASP A 33 -4.93 18.39 3.69
C ASP A 33 -4.10 18.32 2.38
N ARG A 34 -2.81 17.96 2.49
CA ARG A 34 -1.80 17.88 1.43
C ARG A 34 -1.00 16.58 1.50
N ILE A 35 -1.43 15.63 2.32
CA ILE A 35 -0.80 14.31 2.43
C ILE A 35 -1.02 13.57 1.12
N SER A 36 0.05 13.42 0.34
CA SER A 36 0.05 12.64 -0.89
C SER A 36 0.04 11.13 -0.65
N ASN A 37 0.72 10.71 0.42
CA ASN A 37 0.94 9.32 0.72
C ASN A 37 1.02 9.11 2.23
N LEU A 38 0.40 8.01 2.65
CA LEU A 38 0.29 7.62 4.05
C LEU A 38 0.57 6.14 4.20
N PHE A 39 1.62 5.80 4.92
CA PHE A 39 2.07 4.41 5.05
C PHE A 39 2.87 4.25 6.34
N THR A 40 3.22 3.01 6.64
CA THR A 40 4.03 2.66 7.81
C THR A 40 5.35 2.07 7.39
N VAL A 41 6.40 2.42 8.14
CA VAL A 41 7.74 1.84 8.03
C VAL A 41 8.16 1.43 9.42
N ILE A 42 8.63 0.19 9.56
CA ILE A 42 9.14 -0.33 10.83
C ILE A 42 10.66 -0.26 10.78
N ASP A 43 11.33 0.12 11.85
CA ASP A 43 12.77 -0.03 11.98
C ASP A 43 13.16 -0.49 13.40
N SER A 44 14.43 -0.38 13.76
CA SER A 44 14.93 -0.76 15.09
C SER A 44 14.48 0.20 16.20
N GLU A 45 14.06 1.42 15.87
CA GLU A 45 13.67 2.46 16.83
C GLU A 45 12.16 2.48 17.08
N ASP A 46 11.34 2.39 16.02
CA ASP A 46 9.89 2.48 16.14
C ASP A 46 9.14 1.83 14.96
N GLU A 47 7.81 1.79 15.08
CA GLU A 47 6.92 1.76 13.92
C GLU A 47 6.52 3.20 13.60
N TRP A 48 6.86 3.65 12.41
CA TRP A 48 6.66 5.02 11.97
C TRP A 48 5.43 5.13 11.10
N PHE A 49 4.56 6.09 11.43
CA PHE A 49 3.51 6.55 10.55
C PHE A 49 4.07 7.69 9.68
N CYS A 50 4.31 7.39 8.41
CA CYS A 50 4.96 8.28 7.46
C CYS A 50 3.90 8.99 6.61
N MET A 51 3.83 10.31 6.74
CA MET A 51 2.96 11.20 5.96
C MET A 51 3.83 11.99 4.99
N ALA A 52 3.84 11.58 3.74
CA ALA A 52 4.62 12.25 2.71
C ALA A 52 3.76 13.23 1.92
N VAL A 53 4.39 14.31 1.48
CA VAL A 53 3.77 15.37 0.67
C VAL A 53 4.46 15.47 -0.69
N TRP A 54 3.72 15.96 -1.67
CA TRP A 54 4.30 16.26 -2.98
C TRP A 54 5.11 17.54 -2.95
N SER A 55 6.28 17.51 -3.59
CA SER A 55 7.22 18.61 -3.49
C SER A 55 6.78 19.91 -4.14
N TYR A 56 5.88 19.82 -5.13
CA TYR A 56 5.33 20.94 -5.87
C TYR A 56 4.08 21.57 -5.23
N GLU A 57 3.45 20.89 -4.25
CA GLU A 57 2.23 21.38 -3.61
C GLU A 57 2.53 22.22 -2.36
N VAL A 58 3.63 21.91 -1.68
CA VAL A 58 4.00 22.53 -0.41
C VAL A 58 5.52 22.68 -0.28
N ASP A 59 5.96 23.80 0.29
CA ASP A 59 7.39 24.05 0.54
C ASP A 59 7.93 23.32 1.78
N ILE A 60 7.05 22.75 2.59
CA ILE A 60 7.42 21.98 3.78
C ILE A 60 7.57 20.49 3.48
N SER A 61 8.42 19.81 4.26
CA SER A 61 8.54 18.36 4.23
C SER A 61 7.28 17.68 4.79
N GLY A 62 7.15 16.38 4.52
CA GLY A 62 6.19 15.53 5.22
C GLY A 62 6.48 15.40 6.71
N LEU A 63 5.82 14.45 7.36
CA LEU A 63 5.93 14.23 8.81
C LEU A 63 6.00 12.74 9.09
N ASN A 64 6.95 12.30 9.91
CA ASN A 64 6.99 10.93 10.40
C ASN A 64 6.70 10.94 11.90
N TYR A 65 5.73 10.12 12.32
CA TYR A 65 5.31 9.98 13.71
C TYR A 65 5.64 8.59 14.22
N GLY A 66 6.51 8.49 15.22
CA GLY A 66 6.81 7.22 15.89
C GLY A 66 5.62 6.79 16.74
N ILE A 67 5.05 5.62 16.47
CA ILE A 67 3.82 5.16 17.13
C ILE A 67 4.05 4.89 18.62
N LYS A 68 5.20 4.31 18.98
CA LYS A 68 5.52 3.97 20.37
C LYS A 68 6.15 5.16 21.11
N THR A 69 7.14 5.80 20.49
CA THR A 69 7.87 6.93 21.07
C THR A 69 7.04 8.21 21.09
N GLN A 70 6.05 8.30 20.21
CA GLN A 70 5.26 9.50 19.96
C GLN A 70 6.11 10.70 19.51
N HIS A 71 7.28 10.43 18.93
CA HIS A 71 8.17 11.45 18.39
C HIS A 71 7.72 11.89 16.99
N LEU A 72 7.88 13.18 16.72
CA LEU A 72 7.59 13.79 15.43
C LEU A 72 8.85 14.38 14.81
N ILE A 73 9.23 13.82 13.68
CA ILE A 73 10.41 14.24 12.92
C ILE A 73 10.00 14.69 11.52
N PRO A 74 10.80 15.55 10.87
CA PRO A 74 10.62 15.84 9.45
C PRO A 74 10.52 14.54 8.64
N GLY A 75 9.48 14.44 7.82
CA GLY A 75 9.25 13.30 6.95
C GLY A 75 9.71 13.57 5.52
N TRP A 76 9.33 12.67 4.62
CA TRP A 76 9.78 12.74 3.24
C TRP A 76 8.95 13.72 2.39
N LYS A 77 9.62 14.29 1.40
CA LYS A 77 9.06 15.15 0.36
C LYS A 77 9.34 14.49 -0.98
N PHE A 78 8.30 14.18 -1.75
CA PHE A 78 8.45 13.38 -2.97
C PHE A 78 8.32 14.26 -4.22
N ASN A 79 9.29 14.15 -5.13
CA ASN A 79 9.24 14.79 -6.44
C ASN A 79 8.38 13.95 -7.41
N TYR A 80 7.60 14.62 -8.27
CA TYR A 80 6.65 14.01 -9.22
C TYR A 80 7.33 13.06 -10.22
N GLU A 81 6.73 11.93 -10.61
CA GLU A 81 6.20 11.78 -11.99
C GLU A 81 5.10 10.70 -12.17
N SER A 82 4.71 9.93 -11.14
CA SER A 82 4.01 8.65 -11.38
C SER A 82 2.71 8.37 -10.61
N ASN A 83 2.15 9.33 -9.86
CA ASN A 83 1.02 9.09 -8.94
C ASN A 83 1.26 7.82 -8.09
N GLU A 84 2.45 7.74 -7.51
CA GLU A 84 2.89 6.58 -6.74
C GLU A 84 2.09 6.43 -5.46
N ILE A 85 1.73 5.18 -5.17
CA ILE A 85 1.09 4.75 -3.94
C ILE A 85 2.10 3.92 -3.17
N PHE A 86 2.44 4.35 -1.97
CA PHE A 86 3.30 3.57 -1.08
C PHE A 86 2.49 2.57 -0.25
N ILE A 87 3.07 1.38 -0.12
CA ILE A 87 2.50 0.21 0.55
C ILE A 87 3.49 -0.23 1.63
N SER A 88 3.01 -0.28 2.88
CA SER A 88 3.79 -0.77 4.02
C SER A 88 4.23 -2.23 3.86
N THR A 89 5.29 -2.60 4.55
CA THR A 89 5.72 -3.99 4.73
C THR A 89 6.20 -4.19 6.17
N ASN A 90 6.34 -5.45 6.59
CA ASN A 90 6.94 -5.81 7.87
C ASN A 90 8.47 -5.89 7.82
N LYS A 91 9.09 -5.72 6.64
CA LYS A 91 10.54 -5.67 6.48
C LYS A 91 11.10 -4.34 7.01
N PRO A 92 12.07 -4.35 7.94
CA PRO A 92 12.62 -3.13 8.51
C PRO A 92 13.17 -2.17 7.46
N CYS A 93 12.83 -0.89 7.55
CA CYS A 93 13.26 0.17 6.62
C CYS A 93 12.91 -0.09 5.15
N HIS A 94 11.93 -0.94 4.84
CA HIS A 94 11.47 -1.20 3.47
C HIS A 94 10.02 -0.78 3.30
N PHE A 95 9.63 -0.53 2.05
CA PHE A 95 8.26 -0.32 1.62
C PHE A 95 8.17 -0.50 0.10
N TYR A 96 6.97 -0.72 -0.41
CA TYR A 96 6.73 -0.85 -1.85
C TYR A 96 6.14 0.43 -2.42
N SER A 97 6.39 0.69 -3.69
CA SER A 97 5.71 1.72 -4.48
C SER A 97 4.98 1.05 -5.62
N ILE A 98 3.72 1.44 -5.83
CA ILE A 98 2.97 1.10 -7.02
C ILE A 98 2.67 2.36 -7.81
N ARG A 99 2.82 2.28 -9.13
CA ARG A 99 2.43 3.35 -10.05
C ARG A 99 1.63 2.83 -11.22
N ARG A 100 0.84 3.73 -11.81
CA ARG A 100 0.16 3.51 -13.08
C ARG A 100 0.94 4.19 -14.19
N GLN A 101 1.70 3.43 -14.96
CA GLN A 101 2.54 3.94 -16.03
C GLN A 101 1.75 3.98 -17.35
N PRO A 102 1.64 5.15 -18.01
CA PRO A 102 1.05 5.25 -19.35
C PRO A 102 1.89 4.50 -20.38
N LEU A 103 1.21 3.79 -21.29
CA LEU A 103 1.80 3.16 -22.46
C LEU A 103 1.45 3.95 -23.74
N TRP A 104 2.24 3.79 -24.80
CA TRP A 104 2.06 4.53 -26.06
C TRP A 104 0.70 4.30 -26.75
N ASN A 105 0.04 3.18 -26.46
CA ASN A 105 -1.27 2.83 -27.04
C ASN A 105 -2.46 3.27 -26.18
N GLN A 106 -2.29 4.32 -25.36
CA GLN A 106 -3.31 4.83 -24.43
C GLN A 106 -3.79 3.82 -23.38
N ARG A 107 -3.13 2.66 -23.26
CA ARG A 107 -3.31 1.74 -22.14
C ARG A 107 -2.36 2.13 -21.01
N PHE A 108 -2.58 1.52 -19.86
CA PHE A 108 -1.68 1.68 -18.73
C PHE A 108 -1.19 0.32 -18.28
N VAL A 109 -0.07 0.33 -17.57
CA VAL A 109 0.44 -0.84 -16.87
C VAL A 109 0.69 -0.47 -15.42
N ILE A 110 0.24 -1.33 -14.52
CA ILE A 110 0.63 -1.24 -13.12
C ILE A 110 2.08 -1.69 -13.01
N GLN A 111 2.90 -0.85 -12.39
CA GLN A 111 4.26 -1.19 -12.04
C GLN A 111 4.48 -1.15 -10.53
N ILE A 112 5.38 -1.99 -10.05
CA ILE A 112 5.76 -2.08 -8.64
C ILE A 112 7.28 -1.98 -8.50
N ALA A 113 7.74 -1.34 -7.44
CA ALA A 113 9.15 -1.28 -7.07
C ALA A 113 9.31 -1.39 -5.56
N THR A 114 10.46 -1.90 -5.12
CA THR A 114 10.84 -1.94 -3.71
C THR A 114 11.72 -0.75 -3.38
N TYR A 115 11.39 -0.06 -2.30
CA TYR A 115 12.17 1.04 -1.73
C TYR A 115 12.68 0.66 -0.34
N LYS A 116 13.76 1.33 0.07
CA LYS A 116 14.25 1.33 1.44
C LYS A 116 14.63 2.73 1.91
N CYS A 117 14.75 2.91 3.22
CA CYS A 117 15.38 4.08 3.81
C CYS A 117 16.83 4.24 3.31
N ASN A 118 17.29 5.48 3.17
CA ASN A 118 18.69 5.78 2.85
C ASN A 118 19.61 5.80 4.09
N GLY A 119 19.04 5.80 5.30
CA GLY A 119 19.72 5.57 6.58
C GLY A 119 19.37 4.20 7.19
N GLU A 120 19.93 3.91 8.37
CA GLU A 120 19.60 2.68 9.11
C GLU A 120 18.19 2.72 9.72
N THR A 121 17.71 3.94 10.02
CA THR A 121 16.39 4.20 10.61
C THR A 121 15.68 5.31 9.85
N VAL A 122 14.36 5.42 10.02
CA VAL A 122 13.53 6.49 9.48
C VAL A 122 14.02 7.85 9.97
N ALA A 123 14.46 7.95 11.23
CA ALA A 123 15.01 9.16 11.82
C ALA A 123 16.29 9.65 11.14
N GLN A 124 17.09 8.73 10.60
CA GLN A 124 18.31 9.03 9.87
C GLN A 124 18.06 9.20 8.35
N SER A 125 16.84 8.94 7.88
CA SER A 125 16.53 8.87 6.46
C SER A 125 16.04 10.20 5.90
N THR A 126 16.85 10.87 5.09
CA THR A 126 16.46 12.10 4.40
C THR A 126 15.80 11.85 3.04
N ASP A 127 16.01 10.66 2.48
CA ASP A 127 15.47 10.25 1.18
C ASP A 127 15.22 8.73 1.16
N ARG A 128 14.65 8.23 0.06
CA ARG A 128 14.42 6.80 -0.20
C ARG A 128 15.36 6.29 -1.28
N ILE A 129 15.81 5.05 -1.13
CA ILE A 129 16.58 4.34 -2.13
C ILE A 129 15.66 3.35 -2.82
N ARG A 130 15.51 3.48 -4.14
CA ARG A 130 14.89 2.44 -4.96
C ARG A 130 15.87 1.27 -5.06
N ILE A 131 15.45 0.09 -4.59
CA ILE A 131 16.29 -1.12 -4.62
C ILE A 131 16.29 -1.74 -6.02
N GLU A 132 15.14 -1.71 -6.67
CA GLU A 132 14.92 -2.28 -7.99
C GLU A 132 14.11 -1.31 -8.84
N ASP A 133 14.42 -1.24 -10.13
CA ASP A 133 13.60 -0.49 -11.07
C ASP A 133 12.17 -1.03 -11.11
N PHE A 134 11.25 -0.16 -11.53
CA PHE A 134 9.85 -0.51 -11.64
C PHE A 134 9.63 -1.69 -12.58
N GLN A 135 8.95 -2.72 -12.07
CA GLN A 135 8.59 -3.93 -12.79
C GLN A 135 7.09 -3.91 -13.08
N SER A 136 6.69 -4.35 -14.27
CA SER A 136 5.30 -4.41 -14.72
C SER A 136 4.57 -5.63 -14.18
N ILE A 137 3.31 -5.46 -13.79
CA ILE A 137 2.40 -6.56 -13.45
C ILE A 137 1.61 -6.96 -14.70
N CYS A 138 1.65 -8.24 -15.03
CA CYS A 138 1.19 -8.76 -16.32
C CYS A 138 0.30 -9.97 -16.14
N PHE A 139 -0.72 -10.11 -16.98
CA PHE A 139 -1.52 -11.33 -17.02
C PHE A 139 -0.76 -12.45 -17.74
N ASP A 140 -0.73 -13.63 -17.13
CA ASP A 140 -0.10 -14.85 -17.66
C ASP A 140 -1.07 -15.68 -18.52
N ASP A 141 -2.37 -15.43 -18.41
CA ASP A 141 -3.42 -16.19 -19.08
C ASP A 141 -4.45 -15.31 -19.79
N LYS A 142 -5.17 -15.92 -20.74
CA LYS A 142 -6.24 -15.26 -21.50
C LYS A 142 -7.45 -14.92 -20.62
N GLU A 143 -7.71 -15.76 -19.62
CA GLU A 143 -8.78 -15.58 -18.64
C GLU A 143 -8.46 -14.49 -17.61
N ARG A 144 -7.23 -13.94 -17.62
CA ARG A 144 -6.79 -12.85 -16.73
C ARG A 144 -6.93 -13.18 -15.25
N GLN A 145 -6.73 -14.45 -14.90
CA GLN A 145 -6.78 -14.94 -13.53
C GLN A 145 -5.39 -15.14 -12.93
N LYS A 146 -4.35 -15.20 -13.74
CA LYS A 146 -2.97 -15.38 -13.28
C LYS A 146 -2.12 -14.18 -13.63
N ILE A 147 -1.20 -13.81 -12.74
CA ILE A 147 -0.26 -12.72 -12.97
C ILE A 147 1.19 -13.15 -12.76
N PHE A 148 2.11 -12.43 -13.41
CA PHE A 148 3.55 -12.49 -13.18
C PHE A 148 4.15 -11.07 -13.20
N ILE A 149 5.39 -10.94 -12.73
CA ILE A 149 6.13 -9.67 -12.67
C ILE A 149 7.22 -9.67 -13.73
N ALA A 150 7.23 -8.65 -14.59
CA ALA A 150 8.18 -8.51 -15.69
C ALA A 150 9.03 -7.24 -15.52
N ASN A 151 10.32 -7.29 -15.86
CA ASN A 151 11.17 -6.10 -15.85
C ASN A 151 10.79 -5.08 -16.96
N GLU A 152 10.06 -5.51 -17.99
CA GLU A 152 9.72 -4.70 -19.17
C GLU A 152 8.20 -4.56 -19.34
N THR A 153 7.77 -3.88 -20.40
CA THR A 153 6.35 -3.80 -20.76
C THR A 153 5.89 -5.13 -21.35
N CYS A 154 4.71 -5.62 -20.95
CA CYS A 154 4.16 -6.89 -21.42
C CYS A 154 2.99 -6.72 -22.39
N SER A 155 2.76 -7.76 -23.21
CA SER A 155 1.68 -7.78 -24.21
C SER A 155 0.27 -7.74 -23.61
N ASN A 156 0.09 -8.26 -22.39
CA ASN A 156 -1.19 -8.26 -21.68
C ASN A 156 -1.04 -7.60 -20.29
N PRO A 157 -0.95 -6.26 -20.23
CA PRO A 157 -0.72 -5.55 -18.98
C PRO A 157 -1.95 -5.59 -18.07
N VAL A 158 -1.69 -5.65 -16.76
CA VAL A 158 -2.71 -5.37 -15.75
C VAL A 158 -2.94 -3.85 -15.72
N ASP A 159 -4.17 -3.44 -16.00
CA ASP A 159 -4.63 -2.05 -15.96
C ASP A 159 -5.77 -1.94 -14.94
N LEU A 160 -5.40 -1.67 -13.70
CA LEU A 160 -6.33 -1.46 -12.59
C LEU A 160 -6.19 -0.02 -12.10
N HIS A 161 -7.30 0.61 -11.71
CA HIS A 161 -7.24 1.91 -11.05
C HIS A 161 -7.05 1.70 -9.54
N ILE A 162 -5.80 1.54 -9.12
CA ILE A 162 -5.43 1.32 -7.72
C ILE A 162 -5.47 2.66 -6.97
N ILE A 163 -6.16 2.68 -5.84
CA ILE A 163 -6.25 3.84 -4.94
C ILE A 163 -5.40 3.65 -3.67
N LYS A 164 -5.18 2.40 -3.24
CA LYS A 164 -4.33 2.06 -2.08
C LYS A 164 -3.86 0.61 -2.14
N GLY A 165 -2.88 0.26 -1.32
CA GLY A 165 -2.52 -1.13 -1.07
C GLY A 165 -1.99 -1.38 0.32
N ILE A 166 -2.04 -2.63 0.76
CA ILE A 166 -1.40 -3.14 1.97
C ILE A 166 -0.67 -4.45 1.65
N ASN A 167 0.42 -4.72 2.37
CA ASN A 167 1.03 -6.05 2.42
C ASN A 167 0.87 -6.60 3.84
N VAL A 168 0.23 -7.77 3.96
CA VAL A 168 0.00 -8.44 5.24
C VAL A 168 0.47 -9.88 5.11
N ASN A 169 1.42 -10.28 5.96
CA ASN A 169 1.95 -11.65 6.02
C ASN A 169 2.42 -12.21 4.68
N GLY A 170 3.12 -11.40 3.88
CA GLY A 170 3.65 -11.84 2.59
C GLY A 170 2.62 -11.84 1.45
N LYS A 171 1.48 -11.17 1.62
CA LYS A 171 0.44 -11.07 0.61
C LYS A 171 0.01 -9.62 0.39
N PHE A 172 -0.04 -9.21 -0.88
CA PHE A 172 -0.54 -7.92 -1.30
C PHE A 172 -2.06 -7.93 -1.42
N TYR A 173 -2.66 -6.81 -1.01
CA TYR A 173 -4.06 -6.48 -1.25
C TYR A 173 -4.12 -5.06 -1.82
N LEU A 174 -4.61 -4.94 -3.05
CA LEU A 174 -4.70 -3.71 -3.81
C LEU A 174 -6.14 -3.26 -3.93
N PHE A 175 -6.42 -2.09 -3.38
CA PHE A 175 -7.73 -1.46 -3.34
C PHE A 175 -7.92 -0.63 -4.61
N THR A 176 -9.03 -0.84 -5.30
CA THR A 176 -9.35 -0.14 -6.55
C THR A 176 -10.54 0.81 -6.37
N SER A 177 -10.68 1.81 -7.25
CA SER A 177 -11.83 2.74 -7.23
C SER A 177 -13.18 2.06 -7.38
N ASP A 178 -13.20 0.87 -7.99
CA ASP A 178 -14.42 0.14 -8.33
C ASP A 178 -14.86 -0.79 -7.19
N SER A 179 -14.40 -0.51 -5.96
CA SER A 179 -14.71 -1.29 -4.74
C SER A 179 -14.27 -2.76 -4.78
N TYR A 180 -13.29 -3.09 -5.63
CA TYR A 180 -12.64 -4.41 -5.69
C TYR A 180 -11.26 -4.40 -5.04
N ILE A 181 -10.91 -5.52 -4.43
CA ILE A 181 -9.62 -5.78 -3.81
C ILE A 181 -8.96 -6.92 -4.55
N TYR A 182 -7.84 -6.63 -5.20
CA TYR A 182 -7.03 -7.62 -5.90
C TYR A 182 -5.90 -8.10 -5.00
N SER A 183 -5.66 -9.40 -4.94
CA SER A 183 -4.60 -9.95 -4.08
C SER A 183 -3.69 -10.94 -4.80
N PHE A 184 -2.42 -10.94 -4.39
CA PHE A 184 -1.37 -11.83 -4.88
C PHE A 184 -0.21 -11.91 -3.87
N ASP A 185 0.62 -12.95 -3.98
CA ASP A 185 1.68 -13.23 -3.00
C ASP A 185 2.95 -12.40 -3.28
N GLU A 186 3.60 -11.94 -2.21
CA GLU A 186 4.84 -11.14 -2.25
C GLU A 186 6.03 -11.92 -2.82
N ILE A 187 5.97 -13.25 -2.81
CA ILE A 187 7.01 -14.11 -3.38
C ILE A 187 7.30 -13.79 -4.85
N LEU A 188 6.34 -13.21 -5.58
CA LEU A 188 6.53 -12.69 -6.94
C LEU A 188 7.64 -11.63 -7.05
N LEU A 189 7.94 -10.91 -5.97
CA LEU A 189 8.99 -9.90 -5.92
C LEU A 189 10.33 -10.47 -5.40
N THR A 190 10.36 -11.74 -4.97
CA THR A 190 11.61 -12.33 -4.46
C THR A 190 12.50 -12.79 -5.61
N LYS A 191 13.78 -12.42 -5.52
CA LYS A 191 14.85 -12.88 -6.42
C LYS A 191 15.06 -14.38 -6.23
N SER A 192 14.33 -15.20 -6.96
CA SER A 192 14.94 -16.44 -7.46
C SER A 192 15.74 -16.05 -8.69
N ASP A 193 16.97 -16.58 -8.80
CA ASP A 193 17.98 -16.27 -9.83
C ASP A 193 17.38 -15.87 -11.18
N ASP A 194 18.04 -14.93 -11.90
CA ASP A 194 17.61 -14.22 -13.13
C ASP A 194 16.90 -15.03 -14.24
N LYS A 195 16.84 -16.35 -14.15
CA LYS A 195 16.03 -17.26 -14.97
C LYS A 195 14.62 -17.56 -14.44
N GLN A 196 14.26 -17.13 -13.22
CA GLN A 196 12.97 -17.44 -12.57
C GLN A 196 12.07 -16.23 -12.27
N ARG A 197 12.54 -14.98 -12.44
CA ARG A 197 11.69 -13.77 -12.29
C ARG A 197 10.39 -13.83 -13.13
N ASN A 198 10.42 -14.54 -14.25
CA ASN A 198 9.29 -14.69 -15.17
C ASN A 198 8.52 -16.03 -15.02
N SER A 199 8.90 -16.90 -14.07
CA SER A 199 8.52 -18.32 -14.11
C SER A 199 7.45 -18.73 -13.08
N PHE A 200 7.09 -17.85 -12.16
CA PHE A 200 6.05 -18.13 -11.17
C PHE A 200 4.87 -17.21 -11.38
N SER A 201 3.78 -17.74 -11.92
CA SER A 201 2.51 -17.05 -11.95
C SER A 201 1.65 -17.44 -10.75
N VAL A 202 0.95 -16.47 -10.19
CA VAL A 202 0.02 -16.68 -9.08
C VAL A 202 -1.38 -16.28 -9.48
N MET A 203 -2.37 -16.94 -8.89
CA MET A 203 -3.76 -16.59 -9.09
C MET A 203 -4.04 -15.22 -8.47
N MET A 204 -4.45 -14.26 -9.30
CA MET A 204 -4.97 -12.99 -8.86
C MET A 204 -6.42 -13.16 -8.48
N ARG A 205 -6.71 -12.96 -7.18
CA ARG A 205 -8.07 -13.06 -6.65
C ARG A 205 -8.67 -11.68 -6.48
N ASN A 206 -9.97 -11.55 -6.72
CA ASN A 206 -10.71 -10.34 -6.40
C ASN A 206 -11.84 -10.64 -5.40
N GLN A 207 -12.23 -9.59 -4.68
CA GLN A 207 -13.35 -9.58 -3.75
C GLN A 207 -13.82 -8.14 -3.54
N THR A 208 -15.05 -7.94 -3.06
CA THR A 208 -15.56 -6.59 -2.78
C THR A 208 -15.09 -6.12 -1.41
N TYR A 209 -15.08 -4.80 -1.18
CA TYR A 209 -14.70 -4.23 0.12
C TYR A 209 -15.57 -4.78 1.26
N GLU A 210 -16.88 -4.87 1.04
CA GLU A 210 -17.85 -5.41 2.00
C GLU A 210 -17.55 -6.85 2.42
N SER A 211 -17.17 -7.69 1.46
CA SER A 211 -16.81 -9.09 1.73
C SER A 211 -15.45 -9.24 2.39
N PHE A 212 -14.53 -8.29 2.21
CA PHE A 212 -13.15 -8.41 2.68
C PHE A 212 -12.98 -8.03 4.14
N PHE A 213 -13.54 -6.91 4.56
CA PHE A 213 -13.37 -6.39 5.92
C PHE A 213 -14.37 -7.02 6.87
N GLN A 214 -13.85 -7.71 7.89
CA GLN A 214 -14.67 -8.24 8.97
C GLN A 214 -14.36 -7.48 10.26
N CYS A 215 -15.38 -6.93 10.90
CA CYS A 215 -15.24 -6.18 12.15
C CYS A 215 -15.67 -7.05 13.34
N LYS A 216 -15.04 -6.84 14.50
CA LYS A 216 -15.44 -7.48 15.77
C LYS A 216 -16.92 -7.18 16.09
N GLY A 217 -17.73 -8.23 16.18
CA GLY A 217 -19.17 -8.16 16.45
C GLY A 217 -20.09 -8.39 15.23
N MET A 218 -19.55 -8.65 14.04
CA MET A 218 -20.33 -9.18 12.91
C MET A 218 -20.41 -10.72 12.98
N PRO A 219 -21.60 -11.34 12.84
CA PRO A 219 -21.72 -12.79 12.79
C PRO A 219 -21.00 -13.37 11.58
N ILE A 220 -20.37 -14.54 11.76
CA ILE A 220 -19.72 -15.31 10.69
C ILE A 220 -20.80 -16.25 10.10
N GLU A 221 -21.49 -15.79 9.05
CA GLU A 221 -22.49 -16.50 8.19
C GLU A 221 -23.78 -17.08 8.86
N PRO A 222 -24.77 -17.56 8.07
CA PRO A 222 -25.64 -16.81 7.17
C PRO A 222 -27.07 -16.85 7.73
N THR A 223 -27.60 -15.72 8.18
CA THR A 223 -28.99 -15.67 8.67
C THR A 223 -29.75 -14.58 7.97
N THR A 224 -30.77 -15.03 7.21
CA THR A 224 -32.07 -14.44 6.89
C THR A 224 -32.22 -12.91 6.86
N PRO A 225 -32.99 -12.37 5.89
CA PRO A 225 -33.15 -10.94 5.67
C PRO A 225 -34.04 -10.34 6.76
N ASP A 226 -33.49 -10.09 7.94
CA ASP A 226 -34.01 -9.13 8.92
C ASP A 226 -33.00 -8.99 10.07
N SER A 227 -32.15 -7.97 9.99
CA SER A 227 -31.76 -7.11 11.11
C SER A 227 -30.59 -6.22 10.70
N ASN A 228 -30.82 -4.90 10.76
CA ASN A 228 -29.84 -3.81 10.79
C ASN A 228 -28.38 -4.22 10.59
N SER A 229 -27.93 -4.27 9.32
CA SER A 229 -26.54 -4.48 8.97
C SER A 229 -25.68 -3.37 9.58
N ARG A 230 -24.89 -3.73 10.59
CA ARG A 230 -23.80 -2.87 11.08
C ARG A 230 -22.61 -3.08 10.16
N GLU A 231 -22.69 -2.49 8.98
CA GLU A 231 -21.58 -2.42 8.04
C GLU A 231 -20.36 -1.77 8.70
N CYS A 232 -19.16 -2.26 8.39
CA CYS A 232 -17.95 -1.48 8.57
C CYS A 232 -18.06 -0.27 7.62
N LYS A 233 -18.70 0.81 8.05
CA LYS A 233 -18.64 2.08 7.34
C LYS A 233 -17.22 2.62 7.49
N LEU A 234 -16.41 2.40 6.46
CA LEU A 234 -15.12 3.03 6.25
C LEU A 234 -15.29 4.52 6.01
#